data_AF-A0A7R9V059-F1
#
_entry.id   AF-A0A7R9V059-F1
#
_cell.length_a   1.000
_cell.length_b   1.000
_cell.length_c   1.000
_cell.angle_alpha   90.00
_cell.angle_beta   90.00
_cell.angle_gamma   90.00
#
_symmetry.space_group_name_H-M   'P 1'
#
loop_
_entity.id
_entity.type
_entity.pdbx_description
1 polymer ?
#
loop_
_entity_poly.entity_id
_entity_poly.type
_entity_poly.pdbx_seq_one_letter_code
_entity_poly.pdbx_strand_id
1 'polypeptide(L)'
;ADYPWFPAPGGGLRWPGAAYIALQSKRWVQEHHPYWDRRGGKDHIFLFTHDEGACWAPTELSPATWLVHWGRLGKNHSSNTAFGGDNYNQDYVDPLRMPDGYRQLFLGTDGTPAHPCYDPEKDLVLPSFKAPPHYHKSALAGASPTERDVLLFFKGDVGKGRE
;
A
#
# COMPACT_ATOMS: atom_id res chain seq x y z
N ALA A 1 13.11 -2.17 12.40
CA ALA A 1 13.67 -1.83 11.08
C ALA A 1 14.97 -1.12 11.37
N ASP A 2 16.08 -1.66 10.90
CA ASP A 2 17.40 -1.25 11.36
C ASP A 2 17.83 0.06 10.69
N TYR A 3 18.54 0.89 11.44
CA TYR A 3 18.99 2.25 11.10
C TYR A 3 19.76 2.33 9.76
N PRO A 4 19.66 3.44 8.99
CA PRO A 4 18.97 4.68 9.31
C PRO A 4 17.45 4.64 9.07
N TRP A 5 16.71 5.21 10.02
CA TRP A 5 15.27 5.42 9.91
C TRP A 5 15.01 6.51 8.88
N PHE A 6 14.15 6.23 7.90
CA PHE A 6 13.61 7.31 7.07
C PHE A 6 12.88 8.32 7.99
N PRO A 7 13.16 9.62 7.85
CA PRO A 7 12.61 10.63 8.74
C PRO A 7 11.12 10.85 8.46
N ALA A 8 10.29 10.00 9.03
CA ALA A 8 8.84 10.17 9.15
C ALA A 8 8.31 9.16 10.19
N PRO A 9 8.58 9.35 11.50
CA PRO A 9 7.99 8.51 12.52
C PRO A 9 6.54 8.95 12.64
N GLY A 10 5.60 8.24 12.01
CA GLY A 10 4.16 8.57 12.01
C GLY A 10 3.48 8.46 13.38
N GLY A 11 4.18 8.71 14.49
CA GLY A 11 3.62 8.61 15.84
C GLY A 11 3.10 7.21 16.20
N GLY A 12 3.61 6.16 15.54
CA GLY A 12 3.09 4.78 15.64
C GLY A 12 2.29 4.33 14.41
N LEU A 13 1.92 5.27 13.53
CA LEU A 13 1.38 4.97 12.20
C LEU A 13 2.50 4.66 11.21
N ARG A 14 2.31 3.63 10.38
CA ARG A 14 3.31 3.15 9.42
C ARG A 14 3.10 3.72 8.02
N TRP A 15 1.85 3.90 7.62
CA TRP A 15 1.50 4.40 6.28
C TRP A 15 2.04 5.82 5.98
N PRO A 16 2.15 6.79 6.92
CA PRO A 16 2.71 8.11 6.61
C PRO A 16 4.17 8.02 6.19
N GLY A 17 4.96 7.22 6.92
CA GLY A 17 6.37 6.99 6.57
C GLY A 17 6.53 6.34 5.21
N ALA A 18 5.68 5.37 4.87
CA ALA A 18 5.70 4.73 3.56
C ALA A 18 5.32 5.70 2.42
N ALA A 19 4.31 6.55 2.63
CA ALA A 19 3.92 7.61 1.68
C ALA A 19 5.04 8.62 1.47
N TYR A 20 5.69 9.03 2.56
CA TYR A 20 6.82 9.95 2.52
C TYR A 20 7.99 9.36 1.71
N ILE A 21 8.38 8.12 2.00
CA ILE A 21 9.46 7.41 1.28
C ILE A 21 9.16 7.37 -0.23
N ALA A 22 7.92 7.02 -0.60
CA ALA A 22 7.53 6.93 -2.00
C ALA A 22 7.63 8.29 -2.73
N LEU A 23 7.15 9.36 -2.09
CA LEU A 23 7.26 10.73 -2.62
C LEU A 23 8.71 11.20 -2.69
N GLN A 24 9.51 11.00 -1.64
CA GLN A 24 10.92 11.40 -1.65
C GLN A 24 11.69 10.63 -2.72
N SER A 25 11.38 9.36 -2.94
CA SER A 25 11.98 8.57 -4.03
C SER A 25 11.66 9.17 -5.40
N LYS A 26 10.39 9.53 -5.65
CA LYS A 26 9.97 10.24 -6.86
C LYS A 26 10.73 11.57 -7.02
N ARG A 27 10.76 12.41 -5.98
CA ARG A 27 11.41 13.74 -6.02
C ARG A 27 12.90 13.61 -6.28
N TRP A 28 13.57 12.69 -5.60
CA TRP A 28 14.98 12.44 -5.82
C TRP A 28 15.26 12.03 -7.27
N VAL A 29 14.43 11.15 -7.86
CA VAL A 29 14.55 10.78 -9.28
C VAL A 29 14.36 12.00 -10.18
N GLN A 30 13.35 12.85 -9.94
CA GLN A 30 13.13 14.08 -10.72
C GLN A 30 14.31 15.06 -10.63
N GLU A 31 14.88 15.24 -9.45
CA GLU A 31 15.97 16.20 -9.19
C GLU A 31 17.30 15.76 -9.82
N HIS A 32 17.57 14.46 -9.87
CA HIS A 32 18.88 13.92 -10.28
C HIS A 32 18.84 13.29 -11.68
N HIS A 33 17.66 12.97 -12.20
CA HIS A 33 17.49 12.26 -13.46
C HIS A 33 16.24 12.75 -14.23
N PRO A 34 16.23 12.68 -15.58
CA PRO A 34 15.08 13.11 -16.35
C PRO A 34 13.92 12.09 -16.36
N TYR A 35 14.09 10.93 -15.73
CA TYR A 35 13.26 9.75 -16.02
C TYR A 35 11.80 9.93 -15.66
N TRP A 36 11.52 10.51 -14.49
CA TRP A 36 10.15 10.76 -14.08
C TRP A 36 9.44 11.73 -15.03
N ASP A 37 10.03 12.91 -15.25
CA ASP A 37 9.40 13.98 -16.05
C ASP A 37 9.34 13.66 -17.54
N ARG A 38 10.28 12.85 -18.05
CA ARG A 38 10.31 12.40 -19.46
C ARG A 38 9.00 11.75 -19.91
N ARG A 39 8.32 11.02 -19.02
CA ARG A 39 7.05 10.31 -19.32
C ARG A 39 5.94 10.63 -18.33
N GLY A 40 6.14 11.60 -17.45
CA GLY A 40 5.21 11.92 -16.35
C GLY A 40 4.94 10.72 -15.42
N GLY A 41 5.95 9.89 -15.17
CA GLY A 41 5.88 8.74 -14.26
C GLY A 41 5.26 7.45 -14.83
N LYS A 42 4.71 7.45 -16.05
CA LYS A 42 4.04 6.27 -16.65
C LYS A 42 4.92 5.04 -16.88
N ASP A 43 6.24 5.25 -16.92
CA ASP A 43 7.26 4.19 -17.08
C ASP A 43 7.91 3.79 -15.74
N HIS A 44 7.36 4.25 -14.62
CA HIS A 44 7.83 3.91 -13.28
C HIS A 44 6.89 2.88 -12.62
N ILE A 45 7.48 2.11 -11.72
CA ILE A 45 6.77 1.07 -10.97
C ILE A 45 6.97 1.33 -9.47
N PHE A 46 5.89 1.34 -8.70
CA PHE A 46 5.92 1.39 -7.24
C PHE A 46 5.34 0.13 -6.64
N LEU A 47 5.94 -0.33 -5.54
CA LEU A 47 5.48 -1.48 -4.79
C LEU A 47 4.74 -1.03 -3.53
N PHE A 48 3.47 -1.42 -3.39
CA PHE A 48 2.64 -1.13 -2.23
C PHE A 48 2.19 -2.44 -1.58
N THR A 49 2.97 -2.90 -0.60
CA THR A 49 2.75 -4.17 0.14
C THR A 49 2.09 -3.96 1.50
N HIS A 50 1.56 -2.78 1.76
CA HIS A 50 0.68 -2.55 2.92
C HIS A 50 -0.47 -3.55 2.89
N ASP A 51 -0.99 -4.01 4.03
CA ASP A 51 -2.08 -5.00 4.08
C ASP A 51 -3.32 -4.55 3.26
N GLU A 52 -3.54 -3.25 3.16
CA GLU A 52 -4.57 -2.63 2.32
C GLU A 52 -4.08 -2.12 0.94
N GLY A 53 -2.91 -2.56 0.47
CA GLY A 53 -2.40 -2.26 -0.87
C GLY A 53 -2.08 -0.79 -1.08
N ALA A 54 -2.45 -0.24 -2.24
CA ALA A 54 -2.18 1.15 -2.62
C ALA A 54 -3.31 2.13 -2.28
N CYS A 55 -4.24 1.78 -1.38
CA CYS A 55 -5.36 2.68 -1.03
C CYS A 55 -4.90 4.06 -0.51
N TRP A 56 -3.82 4.10 0.26
CA TRP A 56 -3.25 5.33 0.82
C TRP A 56 -2.16 5.95 -0.08
N ALA A 57 -1.88 5.37 -1.24
CA ALA A 57 -0.79 5.81 -2.11
C ALA A 57 -0.97 7.30 -2.48
N PRO A 58 0.09 8.11 -2.48
CA PRO A 58 -0.04 9.51 -2.90
C PRO A 58 -0.55 9.62 -4.34
N THR A 59 -1.53 10.50 -4.56
CA THR A 59 -2.15 10.79 -5.86
C THR A 59 -1.12 11.19 -6.91
N GLU A 60 -0.03 11.85 -6.48
CA GLU A 60 1.09 12.21 -7.34
C GLU A 60 1.77 11.01 -8.03
N LEU A 61 1.61 9.81 -7.47
CA LEU A 61 2.17 8.56 -8.00
C LEU A 61 1.16 7.77 -8.85
N SER A 62 -0.08 8.27 -8.99
CA SER A 62 -1.12 7.61 -9.79
C SER A 62 -0.76 7.36 -11.26
N PRO A 63 0.09 8.17 -11.94
CA PRO A 63 0.51 7.85 -13.30
C PRO A 63 1.39 6.59 -13.42
N ALA A 64 2.10 6.22 -12.35
CA ALA A 64 2.99 5.05 -12.35
C ALA A 64 2.20 3.74 -12.23
N THR A 65 2.77 2.62 -12.68
CA THR A 65 2.20 1.29 -12.44
C THR A 65 2.41 0.89 -10.98
N TRP A 66 1.35 0.42 -10.33
CA TRP A 66 1.41 -0.06 -8.96
C TRP A 66 1.43 -1.58 -8.93
N LEU A 67 2.37 -2.12 -8.15
CA LEU A 67 2.40 -3.51 -7.75
C LEU A 67 1.74 -3.62 -6.38
N VAL A 68 0.60 -4.30 -6.33
CA VAL A 68 -0.19 -4.49 -5.11
C VAL A 68 -0.42 -5.97 -4.88
N HIS A 69 -0.76 -6.37 -3.65
CA HIS A 69 -1.05 -7.78 -3.35
C HIS A 69 -2.54 -8.15 -3.38
N TRP A 70 -3.41 -7.16 -3.62
CA TRP A 70 -4.86 -7.32 -3.82
C TRP A 70 -5.42 -6.13 -4.63
N GLY A 71 -6.55 -6.30 -5.29
CA GLY A 71 -7.08 -5.33 -6.28
C GLY A 71 -8.43 -4.71 -5.92
N ARG A 72 -8.49 -3.81 -4.93
CA ARG A 72 -9.73 -3.08 -4.58
C ARG A 72 -10.01 -1.95 -5.60
N LEU A 73 -11.08 -2.11 -6.37
CA LEU A 73 -11.49 -1.19 -7.45
C LEU A 73 -12.31 0.02 -6.98
N GLY A 74 -12.85 0.00 -5.76
CA GLY A 74 -13.73 1.06 -5.27
C GLY A 74 -12.96 2.36 -4.99
N LYS A 75 -13.35 3.46 -5.64
CA LYS A 75 -12.80 4.80 -5.39
C LYS A 75 -13.12 5.31 -3.98
N ASN A 76 -14.36 5.14 -3.53
CA ASN A 76 -14.74 5.53 -2.17
C ASN A 76 -14.31 4.44 -1.18
N HIS A 77 -13.07 4.53 -0.71
CA HIS A 77 -12.48 3.58 0.21
C HIS A 77 -12.09 4.21 1.54
N SER A 78 -12.08 3.36 2.55
CA SER A 78 -11.62 3.63 3.92
C SER A 78 -10.89 2.40 4.42
N SER A 79 -10.00 2.64 5.39
CA SER A 79 -9.21 1.61 6.04
C SER A 79 -10.09 0.64 6.82
N ASN A 80 -9.85 -0.64 6.61
CA ASN A 80 -10.44 -1.80 7.27
C ASN A 80 -9.39 -2.69 7.93
N THR A 81 -8.15 -2.19 8.09
CA THR A 81 -7.09 -2.93 8.78
C THR A 81 -7.47 -3.25 10.22
N ALA A 82 -7.03 -4.42 10.68
CA ALA A 82 -7.17 -4.83 12.08
C ALA A 82 -6.01 -4.29 12.97
N PHE A 83 -4.98 -3.69 12.36
CA PHE A 83 -3.83 -3.17 13.08
C PHE A 83 -3.86 -1.64 13.11
N GLY A 84 -4.08 -1.04 14.28
CA GLY A 84 -4.27 0.41 14.40
C GLY A 84 -3.17 1.28 13.77
N GLY A 85 -1.91 0.81 13.77
CA GLY A 85 -0.78 1.49 13.13
C GLY A 85 -0.86 1.58 11.60
N ASP A 86 -1.73 0.80 10.96
CA ASP A 86 -1.94 0.77 9.50
C ASP A 86 -3.19 1.54 9.08
N ASN A 87 -3.94 2.08 10.04
CA ASN A 87 -5.22 2.70 9.77
C ASN A 87 -5.03 4.05 9.06
N TYR A 88 -5.14 4.04 7.73
CA TYR A 88 -5.00 5.24 6.90
C TYR A 88 -6.21 6.18 6.95
N ASN A 89 -7.26 5.86 7.72
CA ASN A 89 -8.29 6.84 8.07
C ASN A 89 -7.79 7.82 9.14
N GLN A 90 -6.79 7.45 9.93
CA GLN A 90 -6.18 8.38 10.89
C GLN A 90 -5.30 9.35 10.13
N ASP A 91 -5.29 10.62 10.54
CA ASP A 91 -4.35 11.59 10.00
C ASP A 91 -3.14 11.75 10.92
N TYR A 92 -2.01 12.08 10.31
CA TYR A 92 -0.79 12.45 11.02
C TYR A 92 -0.32 13.79 10.45
N VAL A 93 0.12 14.69 11.31
CA VAL A 93 0.67 15.98 10.90
C VAL A 93 2.12 16.04 11.37
N ASP A 94 3.02 16.21 10.42
CA ASP A 94 4.42 16.52 10.70
C ASP A 94 4.64 17.99 10.33
N PRO A 95 4.84 18.89 11.30
CA PRO A 95 4.93 20.33 11.03
C PRO A 95 6.06 20.72 10.05
N LEU A 96 7.08 19.87 9.89
CA LEU A 96 8.21 20.15 9.02
C LEU A 96 8.03 19.54 7.63
N ARG A 97 7.46 18.33 7.54
CA ARG A 97 7.45 17.52 6.30
C ARG A 97 6.10 17.51 5.61
N MET A 98 5.02 17.51 6.38
CA MET A 98 3.64 17.40 5.91
C MET A 98 2.71 18.21 6.85
N PRO A 99 2.78 19.56 6.79
CA PRO A 99 2.03 20.43 7.69
C PRO A 99 0.51 20.35 7.46
N ASP A 100 0.08 19.99 6.25
CA ASP A 100 -1.35 19.88 5.89
C ASP A 100 -1.95 18.50 6.22
N GLY A 101 -1.15 17.60 6.79
CA GLY A 101 -1.56 16.23 7.10
C GLY A 101 -1.30 15.25 5.96
N TYR A 102 -0.99 14.01 6.31
CA TYR A 102 -0.67 12.96 5.34
C TYR A 102 -1.90 12.49 4.55
N ARG A 103 -3.12 12.64 5.08
CA ARG A 103 -4.34 12.24 4.36
C ARG A 103 -4.52 13.02 3.07
N GLN A 104 -4.06 14.27 3.01
CA GLN A 104 -4.14 15.10 1.80
C GLN A 104 -3.39 14.52 0.60
N LEU A 105 -2.45 13.59 0.82
CA LEU A 105 -1.68 12.97 -0.26
C LEU A 105 -2.56 12.14 -1.20
N PHE A 106 -3.62 11.52 -0.69
CA PHE A 106 -4.47 10.61 -1.47
C PHE A 106 -5.94 11.06 -1.56
N LEU A 107 -6.33 12.10 -0.84
CA LEU A 107 -7.67 12.69 -0.92
C LEU A 107 -7.78 13.68 -2.10
N GLY A 108 -8.96 13.72 -2.70
CA GLY A 108 -9.37 14.76 -3.64
C GLY A 108 -9.96 15.97 -2.92
N THR A 109 -10.34 16.98 -3.70
CA THR A 109 -10.88 18.26 -3.20
C THR A 109 -12.21 18.13 -2.44
N ASP A 110 -12.94 17.03 -2.65
CA ASP A 110 -14.19 16.72 -1.96
C ASP A 110 -13.99 15.92 -0.65
N GLY A 111 -12.73 15.68 -0.25
CA GLY A 111 -12.39 14.89 0.92
C GLY A 111 -12.55 13.38 0.75
N THR A 112 -12.86 12.90 -0.46
CA THR A 112 -12.89 11.46 -0.80
C THR A 112 -11.57 11.04 -1.46
N PRO A 113 -11.20 9.75 -1.46
CA PRO A 113 -9.99 9.33 -2.14
C PRO A 113 -9.99 9.68 -3.63
N ALA A 114 -8.86 10.21 -4.13
CA ALA A 114 -8.71 10.68 -5.50
C ALA A 114 -8.66 9.52 -6.51
N HIS A 115 -8.24 8.34 -6.08
CA HIS A 115 -8.07 7.14 -6.90
C HIS A 115 -8.58 5.88 -6.18
N PRO A 116 -8.95 4.82 -6.94
CA PRO A 116 -9.13 3.50 -6.35
C PRO A 116 -7.78 2.94 -5.86
N CYS A 117 -7.81 1.89 -5.05
CA CYS A 117 -6.58 1.25 -4.57
C CYS A 117 -5.86 0.44 -5.65
N TYR A 118 -6.50 0.22 -6.79
CA TYR A 118 -6.03 -0.58 -7.91
C TYR A 118 -6.76 -0.16 -9.19
N ASP A 119 -6.01 0.09 -10.26
CA ASP A 119 -6.52 0.32 -11.61
C ASP A 119 -6.23 -0.89 -12.52
N PRO A 120 -7.23 -1.65 -12.99
CA PRO A 120 -7.02 -2.85 -13.78
C PRO A 120 -6.43 -2.60 -15.17
N GLU A 121 -6.47 -1.36 -15.67
CA GLU A 121 -5.88 -1.02 -16.97
C GLU A 121 -4.37 -0.78 -16.89
N LYS A 122 -3.84 -0.55 -15.69
CA LYS A 122 -2.46 -0.07 -15.47
C LYS A 122 -1.68 -0.88 -14.43
N ASP A 123 -2.34 -1.34 -13.38
CA ASP A 123 -1.73 -1.92 -12.18
C ASP A 123 -1.72 -3.44 -12.22
N LEU A 124 -0.78 -4.03 -11.47
CA LEU A 124 -0.59 -5.47 -11.40
C LEU A 124 -0.78 -5.99 -9.97
N VAL A 125 -1.58 -7.04 -9.85
CA VAL A 125 -1.71 -7.80 -8.61
C VAL A 125 -0.64 -8.88 -8.59
N LEU A 126 0.31 -8.77 -7.66
CA LEU A 126 1.33 -9.77 -7.39
C LEU A 126 1.05 -10.41 -6.03
N PRO A 127 0.89 -11.75 -5.94
CA PRO A 127 0.75 -12.41 -4.66
C PRO A 127 1.89 -12.01 -3.72
N SER A 128 1.55 -11.68 -2.46
CA SER A 128 2.57 -11.33 -1.47
C SER A 128 3.65 -12.42 -1.39
N PHE A 129 4.88 -12.05 -1.73
CA PHE A 129 6.03 -12.95 -1.69
C PHE A 129 6.22 -13.44 -0.25
N LYS A 130 6.04 -14.74 -0.04
CA LYS A 130 6.50 -15.40 1.18
C LYS A 130 7.94 -15.80 0.96
N ALA A 131 8.72 -15.91 2.03
CA ALA A 131 10.09 -16.41 1.92
C ALA A 131 10.07 -17.80 1.24
N PRO A 132 11.09 -18.19 0.45
CA PRO A 132 11.13 -19.53 -0.16
C PRO A 132 10.87 -20.69 0.83
N PRO A 133 11.36 -20.64 2.09
CA PRO A 133 11.00 -21.63 3.10
C PRO A 133 9.50 -21.68 3.46
N HIS A 134 8.67 -20.73 3.05
CA HIS A 134 7.22 -20.86 3.22
C HIS A 134 6.61 -21.82 2.20
N TYR A 135 7.22 -21.96 1.03
CA TYR A 135 6.69 -22.76 -0.08
C TYR A 135 7.22 -24.20 -0.11
N HIS A 136 8.19 -24.59 0.74
CA HIS A 136 8.75 -25.95 0.73
C HIS A 136 7.71 -27.06 1.00
N LYS A 137 6.58 -26.72 1.63
CA LYS A 137 5.44 -27.63 1.87
C LYS A 137 4.33 -27.50 0.83
N SER A 138 4.49 -26.64 -0.17
CA SER A 138 3.48 -26.44 -1.20
C SER A 138 3.50 -27.60 -2.18
N ALA A 139 2.34 -28.24 -2.38
CA ALA A 139 2.20 -29.26 -3.43
C ALA A 139 2.47 -28.71 -4.83
N LEU A 140 2.23 -27.41 -5.05
CA LEU A 140 2.54 -26.71 -6.31
C LEU A 140 4.06 -26.58 -6.56
N ALA A 141 4.87 -26.81 -5.52
CA ALA A 141 6.32 -26.83 -5.59
C ALA A 141 6.91 -28.25 -5.46
N GLY A 142 6.08 -29.30 -5.60
CA GLY A 142 6.52 -30.70 -5.60
C GLY A 142 6.52 -31.40 -4.22
N ALA A 143 6.03 -30.73 -3.17
CA ALA A 143 5.80 -31.42 -1.89
C ALA A 143 4.61 -32.39 -1.99
N SER A 144 4.58 -33.42 -1.13
CA SER A 144 3.41 -34.29 -1.03
C SER A 144 2.17 -33.46 -0.69
N PRO A 145 1.07 -33.58 -1.45
CA PRO A 145 -0.19 -32.94 -1.09
C PRO A 145 -0.62 -33.38 0.31
N THR A 146 -0.86 -32.43 1.20
CA THR A 146 -1.52 -32.75 2.47
C THR A 146 -2.99 -33.01 2.19
N GLU A 147 -3.52 -34.11 2.69
CA GLU A 147 -4.97 -34.33 2.70
C GLU A 147 -5.60 -33.19 3.50
N ARG A 148 -6.45 -32.41 2.84
CA ARG A 148 -7.17 -31.29 3.47
C ARG A 148 -8.59 -31.73 3.74
N ASP A 149 -8.87 -31.95 5.00
CA ASP A 149 -10.18 -32.24 5.58
C ASP A 149 -11.00 -30.96 5.85
N VAL A 150 -10.35 -29.79 5.79
CA VAL A 150 -10.99 -28.47 5.87
C VAL A 150 -10.76 -27.68 4.58
N LEU A 151 -11.85 -27.39 3.85
CA LEU A 151 -11.81 -26.62 2.59
C LEU A 151 -11.56 -25.12 2.83
N LEU A 152 -12.19 -24.56 3.87
CA LEU A 152 -12.03 -23.15 4.25
C LEU A 152 -12.16 -23.02 5.77
N PHE A 153 -11.25 -22.26 6.38
CA PHE A 153 -11.34 -21.85 7.77
C PHE A 153 -11.36 -20.31 7.82
N PHE A 154 -12.45 -19.75 8.33
CA PHE A 154 -12.55 -18.34 8.61
C PHE A 154 -12.38 -18.10 10.11
N LYS A 155 -11.40 -17.28 10.47
CA LYS A 155 -11.19 -16.81 11.85
C LYS A 155 -11.29 -15.30 11.86
N GLY A 156 -12.47 -14.80 12.19
CA GLY A 156 -12.79 -13.39 12.28
C GLY A 156 -14.23 -13.19 12.76
N ASP A 157 -14.60 -11.95 13.05
CA ASP A 157 -16.00 -11.58 13.30
C ASP A 157 -16.73 -11.44 11.97
N VAL A 158 -17.85 -12.15 11.81
CA VAL A 158 -18.77 -12.07 10.64
C VAL A 158 -19.73 -10.89 10.73
N GLY A 159 -19.43 -9.89 11.57
CA GLY A 159 -20.15 -8.62 11.63
C GLY A 159 -21.28 -8.58 12.66
N LYS A 160 -21.24 -9.42 13.70
CA LYS A 160 -22.25 -9.33 14.79
C LYS A 160 -21.97 -8.20 15.78
N GLY A 161 -20.77 -7.60 15.77
CA GLY A 161 -20.37 -6.51 16.67
C GLY A 161 -20.00 -5.19 15.98
N ARG A 162 -20.40 -4.95 14.73
CA ARG A 162 -20.17 -3.68 14.03
C ARG A 162 -21.41 -2.79 14.17
N GLU A 163 -21.47 -2.01 15.24
CA GLU A 163 -22.35 -0.83 15.39
C GLU A 163 -21.75 0.39 14.69
#